data_AF-A0AAV5A1P4-F1
#
_entry.id   AF-A0AAV5A1P4-F1
#
_cell.length_a   1.000
_cell.length_b   1.000
_cell.length_c   1.000
_cell.angle_alpha   90.00
_cell.angle_beta   90.00
_cell.angle_gamma   90.00
#
_symmetry.space_group_name_H-M   'P 1'
#
loop_
_entity.id
_entity.type
_entity.pdbx_description
1 polymer ?
#
loop_
_entity_poly.entity_id
_entity_poly.type
_entity_poly.pdbx_seq_one_letter_code
_entity_poly.pdbx_strand_id
1 'polypeptide(L)'
;MPSLTLSASYISKAHTICASSAFLIALLIGSKLHYRKIVKNDVAGYPDEWWPSVSATSSDDHETHDILMISYIVLNLPWMVGSIIYTPKPNTTAFRKRILAASTPSSPYLDSTVEQKNSASPKITAETTQKDNIYLNINIWELSFSGQEMSLASVLFPFSLRFYTVSSYFDNHRGQTILQFVSVMGLIAYAHPNPLIRLFIVSLANMAGSLLKTLEWRNPASSNRQGIMLILGLALSSLSKLVNHTVNPVWSIADSSSGGWNKTGIFLGLLAAWNYATREGRKNHLQNSSEKSVQTHGQRLRGSWILASVGLGGLLFSLQCFLSDADTMVVYSWTGYPVKGPVPGGVHAYLTLIAMSLGVFISLSSYESIVKNPLWIIVGPVSAFFMYRERDWKSYYGGLSMAVFLCSLSPIIIQNASIYGKSAPSKVYGTAWLTYCVLILANVWTVAYAFVPAGWILRERTDM
;
A
#
# COMPACT_ATOMS: atom_id res chain seq x y z
N MET A 1 -42.90 19.93 -27.29
CA MET A 1 -41.50 20.16 -27.69
C MET A 1 -40.76 18.83 -27.62
N PRO A 2 -39.94 18.46 -28.62
CA PRO A 2 -39.17 17.22 -28.52
C PRO A 2 -38.22 17.34 -27.32
N SER A 3 -38.33 16.41 -26.37
CA SER A 3 -37.44 16.35 -25.21
C SER A 3 -36.03 15.98 -25.71
N LEU A 4 -35.10 16.91 -25.62
CA LEU A 4 -33.69 16.67 -25.96
C LEU A 4 -33.13 15.64 -24.95
N THR A 5 -33.04 14.38 -25.36
CA THR A 5 -32.51 13.30 -24.52
C THR A 5 -30.99 13.25 -24.64
N LEU A 6 -30.29 14.06 -23.85
CA LEU A 6 -28.83 14.01 -23.77
C LEU A 6 -28.41 12.88 -22.83
N SER A 7 -27.61 11.92 -23.31
CA SER A 7 -27.09 10.86 -22.46
C SER A 7 -26.14 11.46 -21.41
N ALA A 8 -26.36 11.11 -20.13
CA ALA A 8 -25.53 11.55 -19.00
C ALA A 8 -24.03 11.21 -19.17
N SER A 9 -23.72 10.22 -20.01
CA SER A 9 -22.34 9.88 -20.39
C SER A 9 -21.63 11.06 -21.07
N TYR A 10 -22.32 11.85 -21.89
CA TYR A 10 -21.71 13.02 -22.55
C TYR A 10 -21.38 14.14 -21.57
N ILE A 11 -22.20 14.33 -20.55
CA ILE A 11 -21.98 15.33 -19.49
C ILE A 11 -20.77 14.93 -18.64
N SER A 12 -20.67 13.64 -18.29
CA SER A 12 -19.51 13.09 -17.58
C SER A 12 -18.21 13.20 -18.40
N LYS A 13 -18.26 12.88 -19.70
CA LYS A 13 -17.12 13.03 -20.62
C LYS A 13 -16.69 14.49 -20.77
N ALA A 14 -17.64 15.41 -20.95
CA ALA A 14 -17.36 16.84 -21.06
C ALA A 14 -16.72 17.39 -19.78
N HIS A 15 -17.26 17.05 -18.61
CA HIS A 15 -16.67 17.42 -17.32
C HIS A 15 -15.26 16.85 -17.15
N THR A 16 -15.04 15.59 -17.54
CA THR A 16 -13.71 14.96 -17.49
C THR A 16 -12.71 15.71 -18.37
N ILE A 17 -13.10 16.12 -19.58
CA ILE A 17 -12.25 16.88 -20.48
C ILE A 17 -11.95 18.25 -19.87
N CYS A 18 -12.96 18.99 -19.42
CA CYS A 18 -12.78 20.32 -18.82
C CYS A 18 -11.90 20.28 -17.55
N ALA A 19 -12.12 19.31 -16.66
CA ALA A 19 -11.32 19.14 -15.44
C ALA A 19 -9.87 18.74 -15.76
N SER A 20 -9.66 17.83 -16.72
CA SER A 20 -8.33 17.41 -17.15
C SER A 20 -7.58 18.56 -17.83
N SER A 21 -8.26 19.37 -18.65
CA SER A 21 -7.70 20.57 -19.27
C SER A 21 -7.34 21.62 -18.23
N ALA A 22 -8.20 21.88 -17.23
CA ALA A 22 -7.90 22.81 -16.15
C ALA A 22 -6.66 22.37 -15.35
N PHE A 23 -6.56 21.08 -15.03
CA PHE A 23 -5.42 20.49 -14.35
C PHE A 23 -4.12 20.61 -15.17
N LEU A 24 -4.17 20.27 -16.46
CA LEU A 24 -3.00 20.38 -17.34
C LEU A 24 -2.57 21.83 -17.55
N ILE A 25 -3.51 22.75 -17.68
CA ILE A 25 -3.23 24.18 -17.82
C ILE A 25 -2.59 24.70 -16.52
N ALA A 26 -3.12 24.34 -15.35
CA ALA A 26 -2.53 24.68 -14.06
C ALA A 26 -1.10 24.15 -13.92
N LEU A 27 -0.87 22.88 -14.26
CA LEU A 27 0.45 22.26 -14.23
C LEU A 27 1.43 22.96 -15.19
N LEU A 28 1.02 23.26 -16.42
CA LEU A 28 1.88 23.91 -17.42
C LEU A 28 2.21 25.36 -17.07
N ILE A 29 1.21 26.14 -16.65
CA ILE A 29 1.37 27.54 -16.23
C ILE A 29 2.24 27.59 -14.96
N GLY A 30 1.93 26.76 -13.97
CA GLY A 30 2.72 26.65 -12.74
C GLY A 30 4.17 26.26 -13.02
N SER A 31 4.38 25.22 -13.83
CA SER A 31 5.72 24.76 -14.22
C SER A 31 6.53 25.79 -15.03
N LYS A 32 5.87 26.72 -15.72
CA LYS A 32 6.54 27.73 -16.56
C LYS A 32 6.84 29.03 -15.81
N LEU A 33 5.90 29.49 -14.97
CA LEU A 33 5.97 30.81 -14.34
C LEU A 33 6.47 30.76 -12.90
N HIS A 34 6.15 29.69 -12.17
CA HIS A 34 6.37 29.63 -10.71
C HIS A 34 7.05 28.34 -10.26
N TYR A 35 7.76 27.64 -11.16
CA TYR A 35 8.43 26.35 -10.90
C TYR A 35 9.19 26.32 -9.57
N ARG A 36 10.13 27.25 -9.35
CA ARG A 36 10.94 27.28 -8.12
C ARG A 36 10.14 27.57 -6.86
N LYS A 37 8.98 28.21 -6.98
CA LYS A 37 8.09 28.56 -5.87
C LYS A 37 7.17 27.39 -5.52
N ILE A 38 6.61 26.72 -6.53
CA ILE A 38 5.76 25.51 -6.38
C ILE A 38 6.56 24.32 -5.85
N VAL A 39 7.83 24.25 -6.22
CA VAL A 39 8.76 23.20 -5.78
C VAL A 39 9.37 23.53 -4.40
N LYS A 40 8.97 24.64 -3.78
CA LYS A 40 9.46 25.07 -2.47
C LYS A 40 8.31 25.01 -1.47
N ASN A 41 8.27 23.95 -0.67
CA ASN A 41 7.36 23.85 0.47
C ASN A 41 8.04 24.31 1.78
N ASP A 42 7.31 24.22 2.90
CA ASP A 42 7.82 24.63 4.23
C ASP A 42 8.94 23.72 4.78
N VAL A 43 9.18 22.56 4.16
CA VAL A 43 10.10 21.52 4.63
C VAL A 43 11.37 21.42 3.75
N ALA A 44 11.26 21.61 2.45
CA ALA A 44 12.30 21.46 1.44
C ALA A 44 12.05 22.38 0.23
N GLY A 45 13.10 22.67 -0.54
CA GLY A 45 12.99 23.44 -1.76
C GLY A 45 13.95 22.94 -2.84
N TYR A 46 13.84 23.50 -4.04
CA TYR A 46 14.75 23.17 -5.13
C TYR A 46 16.22 23.33 -4.70
N PRO A 47 17.09 22.33 -4.90
CA PRO A 47 16.93 21.17 -5.81
C PRO A 47 16.41 19.86 -5.17
N ASP A 48 16.06 19.84 -3.90
CA ASP A 48 15.69 18.61 -3.19
C ASP A 48 14.30 18.09 -3.62
N GLU A 49 13.36 19.01 -3.81
CA GLU A 49 12.17 18.79 -4.63
C GLU A 49 12.44 19.34 -6.04
N TRP A 50 11.99 18.63 -7.07
CA TRP A 50 12.25 19.00 -8.48
C TRP A 50 11.04 18.75 -9.39
N TRP A 51 9.95 18.17 -8.87
CA TRP A 51 8.71 18.03 -9.62
C TRP A 51 7.65 18.98 -9.04
N PRO A 52 7.00 19.82 -9.86
CA PRO A 52 6.00 20.76 -9.38
C PRO A 52 4.72 20.00 -9.02
N SER A 53 4.44 19.92 -7.71
CA SER A 53 3.20 19.32 -7.21
C SER A 53 2.00 20.20 -7.56
N VAL A 54 0.95 19.61 -8.13
CA VAL A 54 -0.21 20.37 -8.62
C VAL A 54 -1.04 20.94 -7.46
N SER A 55 -1.01 20.30 -6.28
CA SER A 55 -1.64 20.88 -5.09
C SER A 55 -0.78 21.97 -4.44
N ALA A 56 0.55 21.96 -4.60
CA ALA A 56 1.40 23.09 -4.19
C ALA A 56 1.20 24.32 -5.10
N THR A 57 0.77 24.09 -6.35
CA THR A 57 0.33 25.17 -7.26
C THR A 57 -0.92 25.89 -6.74
N SER A 58 -1.64 25.26 -5.81
CA SER A 58 -2.84 25.76 -5.14
C SER A 58 -2.54 26.37 -3.76
N SER A 59 -1.42 26.12 -3.07
CA SER A 59 -1.23 26.69 -1.71
C SER A 59 -0.33 27.93 -1.67
N ASP A 60 0.66 28.04 -2.57
CA ASP A 60 1.81 28.92 -2.32
C ASP A 60 1.75 30.29 -3.03
N ASP A 61 0.74 30.51 -3.86
CA ASP A 61 0.46 31.81 -4.44
C ASP A 61 -1.04 32.09 -4.42
N HIS A 62 -1.50 32.90 -3.46
CA HIS A 62 -2.93 33.17 -3.25
C HIS A 62 -3.63 33.68 -4.52
N GLU A 63 -2.97 34.48 -5.36
CA GLU A 63 -3.61 34.98 -6.60
C GLU A 63 -3.80 33.88 -7.65
N THR A 64 -2.79 33.03 -7.84
CA THR A 64 -2.87 31.93 -8.83
C THR A 64 -3.76 30.82 -8.32
N HIS A 65 -3.71 30.53 -7.01
CA HIS A 65 -4.65 29.66 -6.31
C HIS A 65 -6.09 30.10 -6.56
N ASP A 66 -6.40 31.36 -6.29
CA ASP A 66 -7.76 31.88 -6.37
C ASP A 66 -8.26 31.84 -7.82
N ILE A 67 -7.43 32.21 -8.80
CA ILE A 67 -7.79 32.12 -10.23
C ILE A 67 -8.06 30.66 -10.64
N LEU A 68 -7.23 29.71 -10.19
CA LEU A 68 -7.39 28.29 -10.52
C LEU A 68 -8.60 27.67 -9.79
N MET A 69 -8.83 28.02 -8.53
CA MET A 69 -10.02 27.64 -7.75
C MET A 69 -11.30 28.19 -8.36
N ILE A 70 -11.31 29.47 -8.73
CA ILE A 70 -12.45 30.10 -9.40
C ILE A 70 -12.69 29.44 -10.76
N SER A 71 -11.63 29.21 -11.55
CA SER A 71 -11.74 28.53 -12.85
C SER A 71 -12.29 27.11 -12.67
N TYR A 72 -11.84 26.38 -11.65
CA TYR A 72 -12.33 25.05 -11.30
C TYR A 72 -13.81 25.06 -10.89
N ILE A 73 -14.21 26.00 -10.02
CA ILE A 73 -15.61 26.18 -9.59
C ILE A 73 -16.48 26.48 -10.82
N VAL A 74 -16.05 27.41 -11.68
CA VAL A 74 -16.79 27.79 -12.90
C VAL A 74 -16.90 26.61 -13.87
N LEU A 75 -15.84 25.83 -14.06
CA LEU A 75 -15.84 24.64 -14.92
C LEU A 75 -16.64 23.46 -14.32
N ASN A 76 -16.90 23.47 -13.01
CA ASN A 76 -17.74 22.50 -12.32
C ASN A 76 -19.23 22.86 -12.30
N LEU A 77 -19.58 24.13 -12.43
CA LEU A 77 -20.99 24.57 -12.46
C LEU A 77 -21.84 23.83 -13.50
N PRO A 78 -21.39 23.60 -14.76
CA PRO A 78 -22.16 22.83 -15.73
C PRO A 78 -22.47 21.39 -15.28
N TRP A 79 -21.53 20.75 -14.59
CA TRP A 79 -21.72 19.41 -14.02
C TRP A 79 -22.71 19.42 -12.85
N MET A 80 -22.60 20.40 -11.94
CA MET A 80 -23.51 20.54 -10.81
C MET A 80 -24.95 20.84 -11.27
N VAL A 81 -25.10 21.79 -12.19
CA VAL A 81 -26.40 22.15 -12.79
C VAL A 81 -26.97 20.98 -13.58
N GLY A 82 -26.14 20.29 -14.38
CA GLY A 82 -26.56 19.07 -15.08
C GLY A 82 -27.06 18.00 -14.11
N SER A 83 -26.31 17.73 -13.05
CA SER A 83 -26.70 16.75 -12.03
C SER A 83 -28.02 17.12 -11.36
N ILE A 84 -28.26 18.40 -11.06
CA ILE A 84 -29.52 18.89 -10.48
C ILE A 84 -30.69 18.73 -11.46
N ILE A 85 -30.50 19.09 -12.73
CA ILE A 85 -31.55 19.01 -13.76
C ILE A 85 -31.93 17.56 -14.06
N TYR A 86 -30.97 16.63 -14.06
CA TYR A 86 -31.18 15.21 -14.36
C TYR A 86 -31.45 14.35 -13.11
N THR A 87 -31.40 14.91 -11.90
CA THR A 87 -31.86 14.21 -10.70
C THR A 87 -33.39 14.04 -10.77
N PRO A 88 -33.92 12.80 -10.70
CA PRO A 88 -35.36 12.58 -10.70
C PRO A 88 -36.04 13.35 -9.57
N LYS A 89 -37.22 13.94 -9.82
CA LYS A 89 -37.97 14.67 -8.80
C LYS A 89 -38.15 13.79 -7.55
N PRO A 90 -37.90 14.34 -6.34
CA PRO A 90 -37.69 13.53 -5.15
C PRO A 90 -38.97 12.84 -4.69
N ASN A 91 -38.82 11.60 -4.23
CA ASN A 91 -39.71 11.05 -3.21
C ASN A 91 -39.67 12.03 -2.02
N THR A 92 -40.77 12.70 -1.75
CA THR A 92 -40.86 13.89 -0.86
C THR A 92 -40.37 13.61 0.56
N THR A 93 -40.33 12.35 0.97
CA THR A 93 -39.74 11.86 2.23
C THR A 93 -38.21 11.97 2.27
N ALA A 94 -37.50 11.74 1.17
CA ALA A 94 -36.03 11.81 1.13
C ALA A 94 -35.52 13.26 1.16
N PHE A 95 -36.23 14.19 0.51
CA PHE A 95 -35.92 15.62 0.53
C PHE A 95 -36.14 16.23 1.91
N ARG A 96 -37.25 15.89 2.57
CA ARG A 96 -37.53 16.32 3.96
C ARG A 96 -36.49 15.79 4.95
N LYS A 97 -36.03 14.54 4.79
CA LYS A 97 -34.97 13.97 5.64
C LYS A 97 -33.60 14.66 5.46
N ARG A 98 -33.27 15.06 4.23
CA ARG A 98 -32.01 15.79 3.94
C ARG A 98 -32.03 17.23 4.47
N ILE A 99 -33.17 17.91 4.39
CA ILE A 99 -33.35 19.23 5.03
C ILE A 99 -33.32 19.09 6.56
N LEU A 100 -34.01 18.08 7.14
CA LEU A 100 -33.99 17.86 8.58
C LEU A 100 -32.59 17.58 9.12
N ALA A 101 -31.79 16.80 8.38
CA ALA A 101 -30.39 16.51 8.72
C ALA A 101 -29.47 17.72 8.57
N ALA A 102 -29.78 18.64 7.66
CA ALA A 102 -29.07 19.91 7.50
C ALA A 102 -29.51 20.98 8.51
N SER A 103 -30.73 20.88 9.07
CA SER A 103 -31.31 21.86 10.00
C SER A 103 -31.26 21.43 11.47
N THR A 104 -30.82 20.22 11.80
CA THR A 104 -30.50 19.86 13.18
C THR A 104 -29.17 20.52 13.56
N PRO A 105 -29.15 21.50 14.49
CA PRO A 105 -27.90 21.90 15.09
C PRO A 105 -27.37 20.67 15.83
N SER A 106 -26.12 20.31 15.57
CA SER A 106 -25.35 19.49 16.49
C SER A 106 -25.54 20.03 17.91
N SER A 107 -26.15 19.21 18.77
CA SER A 107 -26.36 19.48 20.20
C SER A 107 -25.04 19.93 20.87
N PRO A 108 -25.10 20.78 21.91
CA PRO A 108 -23.97 21.60 22.33
C PRO A 108 -22.94 20.74 23.06
N TYR A 109 -21.71 20.73 22.55
CA TYR A 109 -20.57 20.37 23.37
C TYR A 109 -20.29 21.52 24.34
N LEU A 110 -20.54 21.21 25.61
CA LEU A 110 -20.02 21.80 26.84
C LEU A 110 -18.83 22.78 26.68
N ASP A 111 -19.14 24.05 26.91
CA ASP A 111 -18.46 24.97 27.84
C ASP A 111 -16.95 24.75 28.06
N SER A 112 -16.11 25.43 27.26
CA SER A 112 -14.65 25.51 27.44
C SER A 112 -14.21 26.61 28.42
N THR A 113 -15.08 27.04 29.33
CA THR A 113 -14.85 28.22 30.19
C THR A 113 -14.53 27.94 31.66
N VAL A 114 -14.17 26.71 32.06
CA VAL A 114 -13.92 26.38 33.49
C VAL A 114 -12.48 25.96 33.85
N GLU A 115 -11.57 25.73 32.91
CA GLU A 115 -10.17 25.36 33.25
C GLU A 115 -9.11 26.47 33.02
N GLN A 116 -9.53 27.73 32.93
CA GLN A 116 -8.63 28.88 32.80
C GLN A 116 -8.62 29.80 34.04
N LYS A 117 -8.90 29.25 35.22
CA LYS A 117 -8.75 29.96 36.50
C LYS A 117 -8.10 29.03 37.52
N ASN A 118 -6.81 29.26 37.75
CA ASN A 118 -5.96 28.80 38.86
C ASN A 118 -4.73 27.97 38.42
N SER A 119 -3.77 28.61 37.78
CA SER A 119 -2.37 28.47 38.17
C SER A 119 -1.59 29.68 37.66
N ALA A 120 -1.05 30.43 38.62
CA ALA A 120 -0.32 31.67 38.39
C ALA A 120 0.94 31.43 37.55
N SER A 121 1.20 32.36 36.64
CA SER A 121 2.47 32.48 35.94
C SER A 121 3.63 32.69 36.92
N PRO A 122 4.83 32.15 36.63
CA PRO A 122 6.05 32.91 36.75
C PRO A 122 6.47 33.36 35.35
N LYS A 123 6.56 34.68 35.17
CA LYS A 123 7.23 35.31 34.04
C LYS A 123 8.68 34.82 33.97
N ILE A 124 9.06 34.14 32.90
CA ILE A 124 10.45 34.06 32.43
C ILE A 124 10.42 34.24 30.90
N THR A 125 10.93 35.39 30.50
CA THR A 125 11.58 35.77 29.22
C THR A 125 11.31 34.94 27.97
N ALA A 126 10.81 35.65 26.95
CA ALA A 126 10.97 35.31 25.55
C ALA A 126 12.45 35.03 25.20
N GLU A 127 12.63 34.19 24.19
CA GLU A 127 13.87 33.57 23.68
C GLU A 127 14.11 32.14 24.20
N THR A 128 14.30 31.23 23.24
CA THR A 128 14.61 29.79 23.36
C THR A 128 13.46 28.83 23.74
N THR A 129 12.57 28.53 22.78
CA THR A 129 11.99 27.17 22.57
C THR A 129 11.15 27.11 21.29
N GLN A 130 11.77 27.36 20.14
CA GLN A 130 11.24 26.98 18.82
C GLN A 130 12.09 25.83 18.27
N LYS A 131 12.12 24.73 19.02
CA LYS A 131 12.64 23.43 18.62
C LYS A 131 11.82 22.40 19.38
N ASP A 132 11.44 21.33 18.68
CA ASP A 132 10.88 20.10 19.25
C ASP A 132 9.35 20.01 19.37
N ASN A 133 8.64 20.31 18.28
CA ASN A 133 7.33 19.72 18.01
C ASN A 133 7.25 19.30 16.55
N ILE A 134 7.96 18.22 16.21
CA ILE A 134 7.79 17.50 14.94
C ILE A 134 6.56 16.61 15.09
N TYR A 135 5.38 17.24 15.07
CA TYR A 135 4.16 16.54 14.67
C TYR A 135 4.19 16.52 13.15
N LEU A 136 4.34 15.32 12.58
CA LEU A 136 4.11 15.07 11.17
C LEU A 136 2.60 15.30 10.93
N ASN A 137 2.20 16.55 10.74
CA ASN A 137 0.91 16.91 10.18
C ASN A 137 0.93 16.42 8.73
N ILE A 138 0.61 15.14 8.52
CA ILE A 138 0.11 14.71 7.23
C ILE A 138 -1.29 15.31 7.15
N ASN A 139 -1.36 16.58 6.73
CA ASN A 139 -2.62 17.19 6.37
C ASN A 139 -3.27 16.28 5.33
N ILE A 140 -4.45 15.73 5.66
CA ILE A 140 -5.29 14.95 4.73
C ILE A 140 -5.63 15.77 3.46
N TRP A 141 -5.41 17.09 3.49
CA TRP A 141 -5.59 18.04 2.41
C TRP A 141 -4.34 18.23 1.53
N GLU A 142 -3.18 17.72 1.93
CA GLU A 142 -1.93 17.71 1.16
C GLU A 142 -1.70 16.35 0.50
N LEU A 143 -2.72 15.85 -0.23
CA LEU A 143 -2.55 14.76 -1.20
C LEU A 143 -1.80 15.27 -2.45
N SER A 144 -0.61 15.79 -2.22
CA SER A 144 0.39 16.18 -3.20
C SER A 144 1.20 14.94 -3.56
N PHE A 145 1.35 14.61 -4.85
CA PHE A 145 2.44 13.73 -5.27
C PHE A 145 3.75 14.51 -5.06
N SER A 146 4.46 14.29 -3.94
CA SER A 146 5.68 15.04 -3.59
C SER A 146 6.94 14.51 -4.28
N GLY A 147 6.80 13.53 -5.17
CA GLY A 147 7.91 12.83 -5.83
C GLY A 147 8.50 11.70 -4.99
N GLN A 148 8.21 11.69 -3.69
CA GLN A 148 8.58 10.61 -2.77
C GLN A 148 7.83 9.32 -3.08
N GLU A 149 6.70 9.36 -3.79
CA GLU A 149 5.98 8.17 -4.27
C GLU A 149 6.80 7.40 -5.32
N MET A 150 7.81 8.03 -5.94
CA MET A 150 8.77 7.34 -6.81
C MET A 150 9.62 6.31 -6.03
N SER A 151 9.68 6.42 -4.70
CA SER A 151 10.25 5.35 -3.84
C SER A 151 9.49 4.03 -3.99
N LEU A 152 8.21 4.04 -4.38
CA LEU A 152 7.47 2.82 -4.71
C LEU A 152 8.07 2.11 -5.93
N ALA A 153 8.61 2.85 -6.91
CA ALA A 153 9.25 2.25 -8.08
C ALA A 153 10.53 1.47 -7.74
N SER A 154 11.06 1.63 -6.52
CA SER A 154 12.23 0.90 -6.04
C SER A 154 12.03 -0.63 -6.07
N VAL A 155 10.80 -1.13 -5.87
CA VAL A 155 10.50 -2.57 -5.95
C VAL A 155 10.45 -3.10 -7.39
N LEU A 156 10.50 -2.23 -8.41
CA LEU A 156 10.55 -2.62 -9.83
C LEU A 156 11.98 -2.97 -10.29
N PHE A 157 12.97 -2.90 -9.39
CA PHE A 157 14.35 -3.23 -9.70
C PHE A 157 14.58 -4.63 -10.29
N PRO A 158 13.75 -5.67 -10.07
CA PRO A 158 13.86 -6.95 -10.77
C PRO A 158 13.86 -6.89 -12.31
N PHE A 159 13.33 -5.83 -12.93
CA PHE A 159 13.47 -5.63 -14.39
C PHE A 159 14.94 -5.52 -14.83
N SER A 160 15.83 -5.04 -13.96
CA SER A 160 17.27 -4.91 -14.22
C SER A 160 17.96 -6.24 -14.52
N LEU A 161 17.39 -7.38 -14.10
CA LEU A 161 17.89 -8.72 -14.45
C LEU A 161 17.84 -9.02 -15.96
N ARG A 162 17.20 -8.16 -16.76
CA ARG A 162 17.32 -8.20 -18.22
C ARG A 162 18.75 -7.91 -18.69
N PHE A 163 19.51 -7.12 -17.93
CA PHE A 163 20.89 -6.81 -18.25
C PHE A 163 21.82 -7.89 -17.72
N TYR A 164 22.68 -8.42 -18.61
CA TYR A 164 23.61 -9.50 -18.29
C TYR A 164 24.54 -9.15 -17.12
N THR A 165 25.03 -7.91 -17.05
CA THR A 165 25.92 -7.42 -15.98
C THR A 165 25.29 -7.57 -14.60
N VAL A 166 24.00 -7.24 -14.48
CA VAL A 166 23.27 -7.32 -13.21
C VAL A 166 23.01 -8.78 -12.85
N SER A 167 22.49 -9.58 -13.80
CA SER A 167 22.22 -11.01 -13.55
C SER A 167 23.49 -11.75 -13.15
N SER A 168 24.56 -11.67 -13.95
CA SER A 168 25.81 -12.40 -13.71
C SER A 168 26.46 -12.05 -12.37
N TYR A 169 26.36 -10.78 -11.93
CA TYR A 169 26.91 -10.35 -10.65
C TYR A 169 26.11 -10.90 -9.45
N PHE A 170 24.79 -10.76 -9.48
CA PHE A 170 23.93 -11.14 -8.37
C PHE A 170 23.50 -12.62 -8.38
N ASP A 171 23.76 -13.36 -9.45
CA ASP A 171 23.47 -14.80 -9.52
C ASP A 171 24.30 -15.62 -8.53
N ASN A 172 25.48 -15.13 -8.15
CA ASN A 172 26.39 -15.80 -7.22
C ASN A 172 25.98 -15.60 -5.75
N HIS A 173 26.33 -16.56 -4.89
CA HIS A 173 26.09 -16.50 -3.43
C HIS A 173 26.64 -15.20 -2.80
N ARG A 174 27.81 -14.74 -3.26
CA ARG A 174 28.41 -13.47 -2.81
C ARG A 174 27.52 -12.27 -3.14
N GLY A 175 26.98 -12.21 -4.36
CA GLY A 175 26.09 -11.14 -4.80
C GLY A 175 24.78 -11.14 -4.01
N GLN A 176 24.17 -12.30 -3.80
CA GLN A 176 22.95 -12.42 -2.97
C GLN A 176 23.20 -12.05 -1.50
N THR A 177 24.38 -12.38 -0.97
CA THR A 177 24.80 -11.97 0.38
C THR A 177 24.89 -10.45 0.48
N ILE A 178 25.48 -9.77 -0.52
CA ILE A 178 25.51 -8.30 -0.56
C ILE A 178 24.09 -7.73 -0.56
N LEU A 179 23.19 -8.26 -1.40
CA LEU A 179 21.79 -7.82 -1.42
C LEU A 179 21.09 -7.99 -0.06
N GLN A 180 21.37 -9.09 0.65
CA GLN A 180 20.84 -9.32 1.99
C GLN A 180 21.31 -8.25 2.98
N PHE A 181 22.62 -7.94 3.02
CA PHE A 181 23.13 -6.86 3.88
C PHE A 181 22.57 -5.49 3.51
N VAL A 182 22.47 -5.16 2.22
CA VAL A 182 21.88 -3.90 1.76
C VAL A 182 20.41 -3.81 2.15
N SER A 183 19.64 -4.90 2.09
CA SER A 183 18.25 -4.89 2.56
C SER A 183 18.12 -4.61 4.06
N VAL A 184 19.07 -5.06 4.88
CA VAL A 184 19.09 -4.80 6.33
C VAL A 184 19.41 -3.32 6.62
N MET A 185 20.10 -2.60 5.73
CA MET A 185 20.36 -1.17 5.89
C MET A 185 19.08 -0.34 5.97
N GLY A 186 17.95 -0.83 5.41
CA GLY A 186 16.65 -0.18 5.55
C GLY A 186 16.23 0.01 7.01
N LEU A 187 16.62 -0.91 7.91
CA LEU A 187 16.39 -0.78 9.35
C LEU A 187 17.28 0.29 9.99
N ILE A 188 18.50 0.49 9.47
CA ILE A 188 19.47 1.47 9.98
C ILE A 188 19.05 2.92 9.67
N ALA A 189 18.19 3.12 8.66
CA ALA A 189 17.67 4.42 8.28
C ALA A 189 17.12 5.23 9.47
N TYR A 190 16.62 4.58 10.52
CA TYR A 190 16.13 5.25 11.74
C TYR A 190 17.15 6.17 12.42
N ALA A 191 18.44 5.86 12.31
CA ALA A 191 19.50 6.60 12.99
C ALA A 191 19.76 7.98 12.38
N HIS A 192 19.36 8.22 11.13
CA HIS A 192 19.62 9.48 10.45
C HIS A 192 18.53 10.51 10.78
N PRO A 193 18.81 11.78 11.12
CA PRO A 193 17.76 12.74 11.48
C PRO A 193 16.93 13.23 10.27
N ASN A 194 17.53 13.35 9.08
CA ASN A 194 16.84 13.84 7.88
C ASN A 194 15.93 12.76 7.24
N PRO A 195 14.61 13.01 7.10
CA PRO A 195 13.65 12.04 6.55
C PRO A 195 13.87 11.70 5.06
N LEU A 196 14.36 12.63 4.24
CA LEU A 196 14.65 12.36 2.82
C LEU A 196 15.76 11.30 2.69
N ILE A 197 16.80 11.43 3.50
CA ILE A 197 17.90 10.45 3.54
C ILE A 197 17.39 9.09 4.04
N ARG A 198 16.48 9.06 5.03
CA ARG A 198 15.83 7.81 5.45
C ARG A 198 15.09 7.15 4.29
N LEU A 199 14.33 7.93 3.52
CA LEU A 199 13.58 7.45 2.38
C LEU A 199 14.49 6.87 1.29
N PHE A 200 15.62 7.53 0.97
CA PHE A 200 16.60 7.01 0.02
C PHE A 200 17.23 5.69 0.49
N ILE A 201 17.61 5.58 1.77
CA ILE A 201 18.17 4.34 2.34
C ILE A 201 17.16 3.20 2.27
N VAL A 202 15.90 3.47 2.66
CA VAL A 202 14.81 2.47 2.59
C VAL A 202 14.50 2.08 1.15
N SER A 203 14.53 3.02 0.21
CA SER A 203 14.33 2.74 -1.22
C SER A 203 15.41 1.81 -1.76
N LEU A 204 16.69 2.08 -1.43
CA LEU A 204 17.80 1.21 -1.82
C LEU A 204 17.68 -0.19 -1.19
N ALA A 205 17.27 -0.25 0.08
CA ALA A 205 17.03 -1.51 0.76
C ALA A 205 15.89 -2.32 0.11
N ASN A 206 14.81 -1.66 -0.32
CA ASN A 206 13.70 -2.27 -1.05
C ASN A 206 14.10 -2.75 -2.45
N MET A 207 14.96 -2.01 -3.17
CA MET A 207 15.55 -2.48 -4.44
C MET A 207 16.33 -3.78 -4.22
N ALA A 208 17.20 -3.80 -3.21
CA ALA A 208 18.00 -4.97 -2.91
C ALA A 208 17.14 -6.16 -2.45
N GLY A 209 16.16 -5.92 -1.58
CA GLY A 209 15.25 -6.95 -1.09
C GLY A 209 14.36 -7.55 -2.18
N SER A 210 13.76 -6.72 -3.04
CA SER A 210 12.92 -7.18 -4.15
C SER A 210 13.72 -7.99 -5.19
N LEU A 211 14.96 -7.57 -5.48
CA LEU A 211 15.87 -8.33 -6.34
C LEU A 211 16.29 -9.65 -5.69
N LEU A 212 16.63 -9.65 -4.41
CA LEU A 212 17.00 -10.86 -3.69
C LEU A 212 15.86 -11.89 -3.69
N LYS A 213 14.63 -11.46 -3.37
CA LYS A 213 13.47 -12.36 -3.39
C LYS A 213 13.21 -12.91 -4.79
N THR A 214 13.41 -12.11 -5.84
CA THR A 214 13.33 -12.57 -7.23
C THR A 214 14.33 -13.70 -7.52
N LEU A 215 15.59 -13.55 -7.08
CA LEU A 215 16.66 -14.54 -7.27
C LEU A 215 16.42 -15.83 -6.48
N GLU A 216 15.77 -15.74 -5.32
CA GLU A 216 15.38 -16.90 -4.51
C GLU A 216 14.14 -17.62 -5.07
N TRP A 217 13.13 -16.86 -5.51
CA TRP A 217 11.87 -17.41 -6.00
C TRP A 217 11.99 -18.02 -7.38
N ARG A 218 12.89 -17.55 -8.26
CA ARG A 218 13.09 -18.14 -9.60
C ARG A 218 13.54 -19.60 -9.58
N ASN A 219 14.04 -20.11 -8.45
CA ASN A 219 14.48 -21.50 -8.34
C ASN A 219 13.29 -22.41 -7.94
N PRO A 220 12.79 -23.27 -8.83
CA PRO A 220 11.60 -24.09 -8.56
C PRO A 220 11.79 -25.09 -7.41
N ALA A 221 13.03 -25.54 -7.17
CA ALA A 221 13.32 -26.50 -6.10
C ALA A 221 13.16 -25.88 -4.71
N SER A 222 13.29 -24.55 -4.58
CA SER A 222 13.18 -23.85 -3.29
C SER A 222 11.95 -22.93 -3.19
N SER A 223 11.24 -22.67 -4.30
CA SER A 223 10.16 -21.68 -4.35
C SER A 223 9.03 -21.96 -3.36
N ASN A 224 8.65 -23.23 -3.17
CA ASN A 224 7.61 -23.61 -2.18
C ASN A 224 8.05 -23.25 -0.75
N ARG A 225 9.27 -23.62 -0.36
CA ARG A 225 9.85 -23.26 0.94
C ARG A 225 9.94 -21.74 1.12
N GLN A 226 10.31 -21.02 0.06
CA GLN A 226 10.39 -19.56 0.10
C GLN A 226 9.01 -18.90 0.28
N GLY A 227 7.95 -19.47 -0.28
CA GLY A 227 6.59 -19.01 -0.04
C GLY A 227 6.14 -19.23 1.40
N ILE A 228 6.46 -20.37 2.00
CA ILE A 228 6.20 -20.62 3.43
C ILE A 228 6.97 -19.62 4.31
N MET A 229 8.25 -19.37 3.99
CA MET A 229 9.07 -18.38 4.71
C MET A 229 8.51 -16.96 4.60
N LEU A 230 7.95 -16.58 3.45
CA LEU A 230 7.30 -15.28 3.26
C LEU A 230 6.12 -15.11 4.22
N ILE A 231 5.23 -16.10 4.30
CA ILE A 231 4.03 -16.01 5.15
C ILE A 231 4.38 -16.08 6.63
N LEU A 232 5.33 -16.94 7.02
CA LEU A 232 5.84 -16.98 8.39
C LEU A 232 6.46 -15.64 8.79
N GLY A 233 7.25 -15.04 7.88
CA GLY A 233 7.82 -13.70 8.09
C GLY A 233 6.75 -12.63 8.21
N LEU A 234 5.70 -12.67 7.38
CA LEU A 234 4.57 -11.74 7.45
C LEU A 234 3.78 -11.89 8.75
N ALA A 235 3.47 -13.13 9.18
CA ALA A 235 2.80 -13.40 10.44
C ALA A 235 3.63 -12.94 11.63
N LEU A 236 4.94 -13.16 11.62
CA LEU A 236 5.84 -12.69 12.66
C LEU A 236 5.95 -11.16 12.69
N SER A 237 6.00 -10.52 11.51
CA SER A 237 5.98 -9.06 11.40
C SER A 237 4.67 -8.49 11.96
N SER A 238 3.53 -9.07 11.60
CA SER A 238 2.21 -8.65 12.07
C SER A 238 2.04 -8.86 13.58
N LEU A 239 2.53 -9.99 14.12
CA LEU A 239 2.60 -10.24 15.57
C LEU A 239 3.48 -9.21 16.28
N SER A 240 4.65 -8.90 15.72
CA SER A 240 5.58 -7.92 16.31
C SER A 240 4.95 -6.54 16.42
N LYS A 241 4.18 -6.13 15.39
CA LYS A 241 3.40 -4.90 15.43
C LYS A 241 2.28 -4.98 16.47
N LEU A 242 1.51 -6.07 16.52
CA LEU A 242 0.41 -6.22 17.47
C LEU A 242 0.88 -6.17 18.92
N VAL A 243 1.98 -6.86 19.24
CA VAL A 243 2.61 -6.82 20.57
C VAL A 243 3.12 -5.42 20.90
N ASN A 244 3.57 -4.66 19.90
CA ASN A 244 4.04 -3.29 20.03
C ASN A 244 2.93 -2.26 19.72
N HIS A 245 1.71 -2.50 20.19
CA HIS A 245 0.58 -1.56 20.07
C HIS A 245 0.30 -1.08 18.64
N THR A 246 0.37 -1.99 17.66
CA THR A 246 0.21 -1.75 16.20
C THR A 246 1.31 -0.92 15.56
N VAL A 247 2.35 -0.53 16.30
CA VAL A 247 3.53 0.17 15.77
C VAL A 247 4.57 -0.86 15.37
N ASN A 248 5.15 -0.72 14.18
CA ASN A 248 6.26 -1.59 13.78
C ASN A 248 7.53 -1.28 14.59
N PRO A 249 8.00 -2.20 15.45
CA PRO A 249 9.08 -1.92 16.38
C PRO A 249 10.43 -1.75 15.68
N VAL A 250 10.59 -2.22 14.44
CA VAL A 250 11.85 -2.11 13.69
C VAL A 250 11.77 -1.08 12.56
N TRP A 251 10.70 -0.29 12.53
CA TRP A 251 10.48 0.69 11.47
C TRP A 251 11.42 1.88 11.59
N SER A 252 11.86 2.40 10.45
CA SER A 252 12.83 3.49 10.37
C SER A 252 12.35 4.83 10.93
N ILE A 253 11.08 4.94 11.32
CA ILE A 253 10.50 6.15 11.93
C ILE A 253 10.21 5.94 13.41
N ALA A 254 10.06 4.70 13.88
CA ALA A 254 9.82 4.43 15.29
C ALA A 254 11.09 4.75 16.10
N ASP A 255 10.95 5.37 17.27
CA ASP A 255 12.05 5.68 18.16
C ASP A 255 11.84 5.05 19.55
N SER A 256 12.82 5.15 20.45
CA SER A 256 12.69 4.54 21.78
C SER A 256 11.55 5.13 22.61
N SER A 257 11.13 6.36 22.33
CA SER A 257 9.97 7.00 22.97
C SER A 257 8.64 6.46 22.44
N SER A 258 8.58 6.05 21.17
CA SER A 258 7.39 5.54 20.50
C SER A 258 7.31 4.00 20.45
N GLY A 259 8.11 3.29 21.25
CA GLY A 259 8.15 1.82 21.30
C GLY A 259 9.06 1.14 20.25
N GLY A 260 10.01 1.86 19.67
CA GLY A 260 10.98 1.36 18.68
C GLY A 260 12.09 0.50 19.29
N TRP A 261 12.25 -0.72 18.78
CA TRP A 261 13.31 -1.69 19.10
C TRP A 261 14.32 -1.84 17.95
N ASN A 262 14.62 -0.74 17.24
CA ASN A 262 15.47 -0.75 16.04
C ASN A 262 16.84 -1.38 16.26
N LYS A 263 17.50 -1.10 17.40
CA LYS A 263 18.81 -1.69 17.73
C LYS A 263 18.76 -3.22 17.76
N THR A 264 17.72 -3.78 18.39
CA THR A 264 17.48 -5.23 18.45
C THR A 264 17.16 -5.79 17.06
N GLY A 265 16.30 -5.11 16.30
CA GLY A 265 15.97 -5.49 14.93
C GLY A 265 17.19 -5.52 14.00
N ILE A 266 18.06 -4.53 14.09
CA ILE A 266 19.32 -4.45 13.32
C ILE A 266 20.25 -5.58 13.73
N PHE A 267 20.42 -5.83 15.04
CA PHE A 267 21.25 -6.93 15.51
C PHE A 267 20.78 -8.29 14.98
N LEU A 268 19.48 -8.58 15.08
CA LEU A 268 18.88 -9.81 14.54
C LEU A 268 18.96 -9.88 13.02
N GLY A 269 18.76 -8.77 12.32
CA GLY A 269 18.88 -8.67 10.86
C GLY A 269 20.31 -8.92 10.37
N LEU A 270 21.31 -8.35 11.05
CA LEU A 270 22.72 -8.60 10.78
C LEU A 270 23.12 -10.04 11.09
N LEU A 271 22.61 -10.62 12.19
CA LEU A 271 22.83 -12.03 12.52
C LEU A 271 22.22 -12.95 11.45
N ALA A 272 21.03 -12.63 10.95
CA ALA A 272 20.39 -13.37 9.86
C ALA A 272 21.17 -13.24 8.54
N ALA A 273 21.66 -12.03 8.21
CA ALA A 273 22.51 -11.79 7.05
C ALA A 273 23.85 -12.51 7.15
N TRP A 274 24.45 -12.52 8.35
CA TRP A 274 25.68 -13.27 8.64
C TRP A 274 25.47 -14.77 8.49
N ASN A 275 24.39 -15.32 9.08
CA ASN A 275 24.03 -16.72 8.91
C ASN A 275 23.80 -17.09 7.43
N TYR A 276 23.19 -16.20 6.66
CA TYR A 276 23.05 -16.39 5.21
C TYR A 276 24.42 -16.40 4.51
N ALA A 277 25.33 -15.49 4.88
CA ALA A 277 26.66 -15.37 4.31
C ALA A 277 27.53 -16.62 4.56
N THR A 278 27.51 -17.13 5.81
CA THR A 278 28.32 -18.26 6.26
C THR A 278 27.75 -19.61 5.88
N ARG A 279 26.46 -19.68 5.53
CA ARG A 279 25.84 -20.90 5.01
C ARG A 279 26.57 -21.31 3.74
N GLU A 280 27.26 -22.44 3.78
CA GLU A 280 27.92 -23.00 2.61
C GLU A 280 26.90 -23.08 1.47
N GLY A 281 27.15 -22.32 0.41
CA GLY A 281 26.39 -22.43 -0.82
C GLY A 281 26.39 -23.89 -1.21
N ARG A 282 25.21 -24.50 -1.32
CA ARG A 282 24.97 -25.92 -1.60
C ARG A 282 25.62 -26.32 -2.93
N LYS A 283 26.95 -26.44 -2.95
CA LYS A 283 27.77 -26.84 -4.10
C LYS A 283 27.89 -28.36 -4.17
N ASN A 284 27.64 -29.09 -3.08
CA ASN A 284 27.95 -30.52 -2.99
C ASN A 284 26.76 -31.49 -3.18
N HIS A 285 25.54 -31.01 -3.47
CA HIS A 285 24.39 -31.92 -3.69
C HIS A 285 23.77 -31.85 -5.08
N LEU A 286 24.16 -30.87 -5.92
CA LEU A 286 23.67 -30.79 -7.30
C LEU A 286 24.58 -31.50 -8.30
N GLN A 287 25.85 -31.71 -7.98
CA GLN A 287 26.77 -32.41 -8.88
C GLN A 287 26.48 -33.93 -8.97
N ASN A 288 25.89 -34.53 -7.93
CA ASN A 288 25.47 -35.95 -7.94
C ASN A 288 24.01 -36.17 -8.38
N SER A 289 23.20 -35.13 -8.51
CA SER A 289 21.79 -35.24 -8.92
C SER A 289 21.50 -34.71 -10.32
N SER A 290 22.42 -33.94 -10.91
CA SER A 290 22.30 -33.43 -12.29
C SER A 290 22.41 -34.51 -13.37
N GLU A 291 22.86 -35.73 -13.05
CA GLU A 291 22.90 -36.83 -14.02
C GLU A 291 21.71 -37.80 -13.95
N LYS A 292 20.84 -37.73 -12.94
CA LYS A 292 19.83 -38.78 -12.72
C LYS A 292 18.38 -38.37 -12.59
N SER A 293 18.02 -37.10 -12.79
CA SER A 293 16.59 -36.80 -12.93
C SER A 293 16.30 -35.71 -13.95
N VAL A 294 15.50 -36.15 -14.93
CA VAL A 294 14.67 -35.34 -15.82
C VAL A 294 15.36 -34.88 -17.12
N GLN A 295 15.69 -35.86 -17.96
CA GLN A 295 15.26 -35.77 -19.36
C GLN A 295 13.73 -35.57 -19.37
N THR A 296 13.26 -34.32 -19.40
CA THR A 296 11.91 -34.02 -19.88
C THR A 296 12.07 -33.53 -21.30
N HIS A 297 11.78 -34.45 -22.21
CA HIS A 297 11.15 -34.17 -23.49
C HIS A 297 10.32 -32.87 -23.42
N GLY A 298 10.44 -32.00 -24.43
CA GLY A 298 9.80 -30.69 -24.50
C GLY A 298 8.28 -30.71 -24.32
N GLN A 299 7.82 -30.81 -23.09
CA GLN A 299 6.44 -30.51 -22.72
C GLN A 299 6.31 -28.99 -22.74
N ARG A 300 5.65 -28.48 -23.78
CA ARG A 300 5.16 -27.09 -23.85
C ARG A 300 4.56 -26.73 -22.49
N LEU A 301 5.14 -25.73 -21.83
CA LEU A 301 4.56 -25.09 -20.65
C LEU A 301 3.13 -24.66 -21.01
N ARG A 302 2.13 -25.43 -20.59
CA ARG A 302 0.72 -25.09 -20.80
C ARG A 302 0.35 -24.03 -19.74
N GLY A 303 0.44 -22.76 -20.12
CA GLY A 303 0.00 -21.64 -19.29
C GLY A 303 0.63 -20.33 -19.74
N SER A 304 0.18 -19.24 -19.13
CA SER A 304 0.65 -17.89 -19.45
C SER A 304 1.53 -17.36 -18.32
N TRP A 305 2.77 -16.99 -18.66
CA TRP A 305 3.69 -16.31 -17.74
C TRP A 305 3.09 -15.00 -17.21
N ILE A 306 2.23 -14.34 -18.01
CA ILE A 306 1.53 -13.11 -17.61
C ILE A 306 0.55 -13.41 -16.48
N LEU A 307 -0.27 -14.46 -16.61
CA LEU A 307 -1.20 -14.85 -15.54
C LEU A 307 -0.48 -15.23 -14.25
N ALA A 308 0.65 -15.93 -14.36
CA ALA A 308 1.48 -16.25 -13.19
C ALA A 308 2.04 -14.98 -12.53
N SER A 309 2.46 -13.99 -13.32
CA SER A 309 2.99 -12.71 -12.83
C SER A 309 1.89 -11.87 -12.17
N VAL A 310 0.74 -11.72 -12.83
CA VAL A 310 -0.42 -10.97 -12.32
C VAL A 310 -0.96 -11.63 -11.05
N GLY A 311 -1.04 -12.97 -11.02
CA GLY A 311 -1.45 -13.71 -9.81
C GLY A 311 -0.50 -13.51 -8.64
N LEU A 312 0.82 -13.54 -8.88
CA LEU A 312 1.82 -13.24 -7.84
C LEU A 312 1.73 -11.79 -7.36
N GLY A 313 1.60 -10.82 -8.26
CA GLY A 313 1.45 -9.40 -7.91
C GLY A 313 0.18 -9.13 -7.09
N GLY A 314 -0.94 -9.74 -7.49
CA GLY A 314 -2.21 -9.69 -6.77
C GLY A 314 -2.13 -10.33 -5.38
N LEU A 315 -1.44 -11.47 -5.25
CA LEU A 315 -1.15 -12.07 -3.95
C LEU A 315 -0.33 -11.14 -3.05
N LEU A 316 0.80 -10.62 -3.54
CA LEU A 316 1.66 -9.71 -2.76
C LEU A 316 0.88 -8.47 -2.29
N PHE A 317 0.06 -7.90 -3.17
CA PHE A 317 -0.82 -6.79 -2.83
C PHE A 317 -1.84 -7.19 -1.76
N SER A 318 -2.49 -8.34 -1.92
CA SER A 318 -3.52 -8.80 -0.97
C SER A 318 -2.93 -9.10 0.40
N LEU A 319 -1.78 -9.79 0.46
CA LEU A 319 -1.04 -10.02 1.70
C LEU A 319 -0.67 -8.69 2.37
N GLN A 320 -0.17 -7.72 1.61
CA GLN A 320 0.20 -6.41 2.13
C GLN A 320 -1.03 -5.66 2.66
N CYS A 321 -2.09 -5.56 1.86
CA CYS A 321 -3.28 -4.77 2.13
C CYS A 321 -4.08 -5.30 3.32
N PHE A 322 -4.09 -6.62 3.51
CA PHE A 322 -4.99 -7.29 4.45
C PHE A 322 -4.28 -7.84 5.69
N LEU A 323 -3.04 -8.32 5.57
CA LEU A 323 -2.40 -9.13 6.61
C LEU A 323 -1.09 -8.55 7.14
N SER A 324 -0.62 -7.41 6.61
CA SER A 324 0.54 -6.70 7.18
C SER A 324 0.31 -6.25 8.61
N ASP A 325 -0.95 -6.05 8.99
CA ASP A 325 -1.41 -5.63 10.31
C ASP A 325 -2.62 -6.47 10.70
N ALA A 326 -2.55 -7.11 11.88
CA ALA A 326 -3.59 -8.02 12.34
C ALA A 326 -4.92 -7.30 12.64
N ASP A 327 -4.86 -6.01 12.96
CA ASP A 327 -6.03 -5.18 13.21
C ASP A 327 -6.76 -4.74 11.93
N THR A 328 -6.13 -4.81 10.76
CA THR A 328 -6.75 -4.35 9.51
C THR A 328 -8.08 -5.06 9.26
N MET A 329 -8.13 -6.38 9.42
CA MET A 329 -9.37 -7.16 9.28
C MET A 329 -10.45 -6.77 10.29
N VAL A 330 -10.05 -6.38 11.50
CA VAL A 330 -10.98 -5.92 12.54
C VAL A 330 -11.58 -4.59 12.15
N VAL A 331 -10.75 -3.65 11.67
CA VAL A 331 -11.18 -2.33 11.19
C VAL A 331 -12.17 -2.44 10.04
N TYR A 332 -11.94 -3.33 9.06
CA TYR A 332 -12.89 -3.57 7.96
C TYR A 332 -14.30 -3.97 8.44
N SER A 333 -14.38 -4.63 9.60
CA SER A 333 -15.64 -5.13 10.15
C SER A 333 -16.33 -4.21 11.16
N TRP A 334 -15.61 -3.21 11.69
CA TRP A 334 -16.07 -2.39 12.82
C TRP A 334 -17.16 -1.39 12.45
N THR A 335 -18.24 -1.34 13.25
CA THR A 335 -19.39 -0.43 13.03
C THR A 335 -19.51 0.72 14.03
N GLY A 336 -18.63 0.79 15.03
CA GLY A 336 -18.67 1.84 16.07
C GLY A 336 -19.56 1.47 17.27
N TYR A 337 -20.03 2.49 17.99
CA TYR A 337 -20.83 2.33 19.20
C TYR A 337 -22.34 2.38 18.92
N PRO A 338 -23.17 1.61 19.65
CA PRO A 338 -22.81 0.65 20.71
C PRO A 338 -22.10 -0.60 20.16
N VAL A 339 -21.15 -1.15 20.93
CA VAL A 339 -20.29 -2.26 20.51
C VAL A 339 -21.11 -3.51 20.22
N LYS A 340 -21.11 -3.95 18.94
CA LYS A 340 -21.76 -5.19 18.48
C LYS A 340 -20.79 -6.19 17.85
N GLY A 341 -19.60 -5.72 17.48
CA GLY A 341 -18.59 -6.46 16.71
C GLY A 341 -17.22 -6.48 17.37
N PRO A 342 -16.21 -7.02 16.66
CA PRO A 342 -14.85 -7.05 17.14
C PRO A 342 -14.25 -5.64 17.16
N VAL A 343 -13.62 -5.29 18.28
CA VAL A 343 -13.07 -3.95 18.53
C VAL A 343 -11.63 -3.84 18.04
N PRO A 344 -11.28 -2.84 17.20
CA PRO A 344 -9.91 -2.55 16.78
C PRO A 344 -8.99 -2.21 17.95
N GLY A 345 -7.71 -2.56 17.87
CA GLY A 345 -6.72 -2.30 18.94
C GLY A 345 -6.98 -3.12 20.21
N GLY A 346 -7.86 -4.12 20.12
CA GLY A 346 -8.22 -5.02 21.20
C GLY A 346 -7.76 -6.46 20.97
N VAL A 347 -8.27 -7.38 21.79
CA VAL A 347 -7.92 -8.80 21.76
C VAL A 347 -8.35 -9.54 20.48
N HIS A 348 -9.19 -8.94 19.66
CA HIS A 348 -9.75 -9.61 18.48
C HIS A 348 -8.70 -9.83 17.39
N ALA A 349 -7.70 -8.95 17.26
CA ALA A 349 -6.62 -9.06 16.28
C ALA A 349 -5.81 -10.36 16.40
N TYR A 350 -5.71 -10.94 17.61
CA TYR A 350 -5.08 -12.25 17.81
C TYR A 350 -5.77 -13.36 17.01
N LEU A 351 -7.09 -13.27 16.77
CA LEU A 351 -7.81 -14.24 15.93
C LEU A 351 -7.34 -14.20 14.48
N THR A 352 -6.94 -13.03 13.96
CA THR A 352 -6.37 -12.90 12.62
C THR A 352 -5.01 -13.60 12.54
N LEU A 353 -4.16 -13.49 13.58
CA LEU A 353 -2.88 -14.21 13.64
C LEU A 353 -3.06 -15.73 13.76
N ILE A 354 -4.07 -16.18 14.50
CA ILE A 354 -4.44 -17.61 14.56
C ILE A 354 -4.89 -18.09 13.18
N ALA A 355 -5.71 -17.30 12.46
CA ALA A 355 -6.12 -17.61 11.10
C ALA A 355 -4.94 -17.66 10.12
N MET A 356 -3.99 -16.71 10.20
CA MET A 356 -2.76 -16.76 9.41
C MET A 356 -1.94 -18.03 9.69
N SER A 357 -1.80 -18.39 10.97
CA SER A 357 -1.09 -19.59 11.41
C SER A 357 -1.76 -20.87 10.91
N LEU A 358 -3.10 -20.92 10.92
CA LEU A 358 -3.87 -22.01 10.35
C LEU A 358 -3.65 -22.13 8.83
N GLY A 359 -3.60 -21.01 8.10
CA GLY A 359 -3.28 -21.01 6.67
C GLY A 359 -1.89 -21.57 6.38
N VAL A 360 -0.88 -21.20 7.18
CA VAL A 360 0.47 -21.79 7.09
C VAL A 360 0.44 -23.29 7.37
N PHE A 361 -0.28 -23.72 8.41
CA PHE A 361 -0.41 -25.13 8.75
C PHE A 361 -1.07 -25.94 7.62
N ILE A 362 -2.13 -25.42 7.00
CA ILE A 362 -2.78 -26.05 5.84
C ILE A 362 -1.79 -26.20 4.68
N SER A 363 -0.97 -25.18 4.42
CA SER A 363 0.05 -25.25 3.37
C SER A 363 1.15 -26.28 3.64
N LEU A 364 1.42 -26.63 4.91
CA LEU A 364 2.43 -27.61 5.29
C LEU A 364 1.87 -29.03 5.31
N SER A 365 0.69 -29.22 5.90
CA SER A 365 0.16 -30.54 6.29
C SER A 365 -0.92 -31.07 5.36
N SER A 366 -1.68 -30.19 4.70
CA SER A 366 -2.91 -30.57 3.96
C SER A 366 -2.95 -29.98 2.55
N TYR A 367 -1.78 -29.68 2.00
CA TYR A 367 -1.61 -29.05 0.69
C TYR A 367 -2.28 -29.84 -0.44
N GLU A 368 -2.02 -31.14 -0.53
CA GLU A 368 -2.55 -32.00 -1.60
C GLU A 368 -4.08 -32.14 -1.54
N SER A 369 -4.64 -32.25 -0.34
CA SER A 369 -6.08 -32.49 -0.15
C SER A 369 -6.93 -31.23 -0.24
N ILE A 370 -6.43 -30.10 0.30
CA ILE A 370 -7.20 -28.86 0.45
C ILE A 370 -6.83 -27.85 -0.62
N VAL A 371 -5.56 -27.43 -0.68
CA VAL A 371 -5.15 -26.28 -1.50
C VAL A 371 -5.22 -26.58 -3.01
N LYS A 372 -4.89 -27.82 -3.42
CA LYS A 372 -5.02 -28.24 -4.82
C LYS A 372 -6.46 -28.49 -5.26
N ASN A 373 -7.41 -28.60 -4.33
CA ASN A 373 -8.81 -28.80 -4.70
C ASN A 373 -9.34 -27.54 -5.41
N PRO A 374 -9.91 -27.64 -6.63
CA PRO A 374 -10.45 -26.49 -7.35
C PRO A 374 -11.51 -25.70 -6.55
N LEU A 375 -12.23 -26.38 -5.64
CA LEU A 375 -13.21 -25.73 -4.78
C LEU A 375 -12.58 -24.76 -3.79
N TRP A 376 -11.30 -24.93 -3.44
CA TRP A 376 -10.60 -24.00 -2.54
C TRP A 376 -10.53 -22.58 -3.12
N ILE A 377 -10.48 -22.44 -4.45
CA ILE A 377 -10.49 -21.15 -5.14
C ILE A 377 -11.76 -20.35 -4.84
N ILE A 378 -12.89 -21.02 -4.56
CA ILE A 378 -14.18 -20.38 -4.24
C ILE A 378 -14.13 -19.70 -2.87
N VAL A 379 -13.28 -20.15 -1.95
CA VAL A 379 -13.15 -19.59 -0.60
C VAL A 379 -12.72 -18.12 -0.65
N GLY A 380 -11.86 -17.74 -1.59
CA GLY A 380 -11.42 -16.34 -1.77
C GLY A 380 -12.57 -15.37 -2.07
N PRO A 381 -13.34 -15.55 -3.17
CA PRO A 381 -14.49 -14.71 -3.47
C PRO A 381 -15.58 -14.73 -2.40
N VAL A 382 -15.86 -15.90 -1.80
CA VAL A 382 -16.86 -16.00 -0.72
C VAL A 382 -16.42 -15.24 0.52
N SER A 383 -15.17 -15.38 0.94
CA SER A 383 -14.62 -14.63 2.08
C SER A 383 -14.64 -13.12 1.81
N ALA A 384 -14.26 -12.68 0.60
CA ALA A 384 -14.37 -11.28 0.18
C ALA A 384 -15.83 -10.78 0.23
N PHE A 385 -16.78 -11.57 -0.24
CA PHE A 385 -18.20 -11.22 -0.19
C PHE A 385 -18.66 -10.94 1.24
N PHE A 386 -18.40 -11.86 2.18
CA PHE A 386 -18.76 -11.65 3.58
C PHE A 386 -18.04 -10.45 4.18
N MET A 387 -16.74 -10.30 3.90
CA MET A 387 -15.92 -9.19 4.42
C MET A 387 -16.46 -7.83 3.98
N TYR A 388 -16.83 -7.66 2.72
CA TYR A 388 -17.31 -6.38 2.17
C TYR A 388 -18.81 -6.13 2.34
N ARG A 389 -19.65 -7.17 2.34
CA ARG A 389 -21.11 -7.03 2.37
C ARG A 389 -21.68 -6.95 3.78
N GLU A 390 -21.19 -7.81 4.68
CA GLU A 390 -21.70 -7.91 6.04
C GLU A 390 -21.00 -6.90 6.96
N ARG A 391 -21.41 -6.88 8.23
CA ARG A 391 -20.87 -6.00 9.27
C ARG A 391 -20.51 -6.80 10.51
N ASP A 392 -19.73 -6.20 11.40
CA ASP A 392 -19.36 -6.76 12.70
C ASP A 392 -18.76 -8.18 12.57
N TRP A 393 -19.15 -9.11 13.45
CA TRP A 393 -18.63 -10.47 13.48
C TRP A 393 -18.74 -11.22 12.15
N LYS A 394 -19.82 -11.01 11.37
CA LYS A 394 -20.01 -11.69 10.09
C LYS A 394 -18.97 -11.25 9.06
N SER A 395 -18.70 -9.95 8.97
CA SER A 395 -17.62 -9.42 8.14
C SER A 395 -16.27 -9.94 8.62
N TYR A 396 -16.06 -9.98 9.94
CA TYR A 396 -14.80 -10.47 10.50
C TYR A 396 -14.55 -11.95 10.24
N TYR A 397 -15.56 -12.82 10.30
CA TYR A 397 -15.43 -14.22 9.88
C TYR A 397 -15.04 -14.34 8.39
N GLY A 398 -15.56 -13.45 7.53
CA GLY A 398 -15.10 -13.30 6.15
C GLY A 398 -13.62 -12.95 6.09
N GLY A 399 -13.16 -11.94 6.86
CA GLY A 399 -11.75 -11.56 6.95
C GLY A 399 -10.83 -12.67 7.46
N LEU A 400 -11.25 -13.42 8.50
CA LEU A 400 -10.51 -14.58 9.00
C LEU A 400 -10.39 -15.69 7.95
N SER A 401 -11.47 -15.96 7.22
CA SER A 401 -11.45 -16.93 6.11
C SER A 401 -10.51 -16.46 4.98
N MET A 402 -10.51 -15.17 4.66
CA MET A 402 -9.59 -14.57 3.69
C MET A 402 -8.13 -14.73 4.13
N ALA A 403 -7.83 -14.53 5.42
CA ALA A 403 -6.49 -14.72 5.97
C ALA A 403 -5.99 -16.17 5.81
N VAL A 404 -6.83 -17.16 6.16
CA VAL A 404 -6.51 -18.59 5.94
C VAL A 404 -6.28 -18.88 4.46
N PHE A 405 -7.15 -18.37 3.59
CA PHE A 405 -7.08 -18.58 2.15
C PHE A 405 -5.77 -18.02 1.55
N LEU A 406 -5.43 -16.75 1.82
CA LEU A 406 -4.22 -16.12 1.27
C LEU A 406 -2.93 -16.79 1.78
N CYS A 407 -2.87 -17.09 3.08
CA CYS A 407 -1.73 -17.78 3.69
C CYS A 407 -1.60 -19.23 3.22
N SER A 408 -2.69 -19.94 2.91
CA SER A 408 -2.58 -21.31 2.37
C SER A 408 -2.18 -21.33 0.90
N LEU A 409 -2.55 -20.30 0.11
CA LEU A 409 -2.34 -20.25 -1.34
C LEU A 409 -0.97 -19.66 -1.75
N SER A 410 -0.28 -18.93 -0.86
CA SER A 410 0.93 -18.22 -1.28
C SER A 410 2.04 -19.13 -1.82
N PRO A 411 2.34 -20.31 -1.23
CA PRO A 411 3.46 -21.13 -1.68
C PRO A 411 3.25 -21.72 -3.08
N ILE A 412 2.01 -22.10 -3.43
CA ILE A 412 1.66 -22.57 -4.78
C ILE A 412 1.74 -21.45 -5.81
N ILE A 413 1.30 -20.23 -5.50
CA ILE A 413 1.40 -19.10 -6.45
C ILE A 413 2.87 -18.76 -6.73
N ILE A 414 3.71 -18.73 -5.70
CA ILE A 414 5.16 -18.50 -5.86
C ILE A 414 5.81 -19.66 -6.63
N GLN A 415 5.40 -20.91 -6.39
CA GLN A 415 5.86 -22.06 -7.16
C GLN A 415 5.42 -21.99 -8.64
N ASN A 416 4.19 -21.56 -8.93
CA ASN A 416 3.73 -21.39 -10.30
C ASN A 416 4.50 -20.29 -11.03
N ALA A 417 4.82 -19.19 -10.34
CA ALA A 417 5.67 -18.14 -10.90
C ALA A 417 7.10 -18.63 -11.17
N SER A 418 7.66 -19.50 -10.32
CA SER A 418 9.04 -20.00 -10.46
C SER A 418 9.26 -20.85 -11.72
N ILE A 419 8.23 -21.58 -12.17
CA ILE A 419 8.27 -22.38 -13.42
C ILE A 419 8.66 -21.50 -14.62
N TYR A 420 8.05 -20.32 -14.76
CA TYR A 420 8.37 -19.36 -15.82
C TYR A 420 9.55 -18.45 -15.44
N GLY A 421 9.71 -18.17 -14.14
CA GLY A 421 10.76 -17.32 -13.60
C GLY A 421 12.16 -17.88 -13.78
N LYS A 422 12.32 -19.20 -13.96
CA LYS A 422 13.62 -19.81 -14.25
C LYS A 422 14.22 -19.33 -15.58
N SER A 423 13.39 -19.17 -16.62
CA SER A 423 13.84 -18.77 -17.96
C SER A 423 13.79 -17.26 -18.20
N ALA A 424 12.82 -16.57 -17.59
CA ALA A 424 12.64 -15.13 -17.76
C ALA A 424 12.32 -14.42 -16.42
N PRO A 425 13.26 -14.39 -15.46
CA PRO A 425 13.01 -13.84 -14.13
C PRO A 425 12.62 -12.36 -14.16
N SER A 426 13.27 -11.56 -15.01
CA SER A 426 12.97 -10.13 -15.16
C SER A 426 11.55 -9.87 -15.65
N LYS A 427 11.05 -10.68 -16.59
CA LYS A 427 9.68 -10.55 -17.10
C LYS A 427 8.67 -10.94 -16.02
N VAL A 428 8.85 -12.12 -15.41
CA VAL A 428 7.85 -12.66 -14.48
C VAL A 428 7.77 -11.82 -13.21
N TYR A 429 8.90 -11.65 -12.52
CA TYR A 429 8.92 -10.96 -11.23
C TYR A 429 8.85 -9.43 -11.39
N GLY A 430 9.44 -8.87 -12.46
CA GLY A 430 9.25 -7.45 -12.78
C GLY A 430 7.79 -7.11 -13.04
N THR A 431 7.07 -7.94 -13.83
CA THR A 431 5.63 -7.74 -14.06
C THR A 431 4.79 -8.00 -12.80
N ALA A 432 5.19 -8.94 -11.93
CA ALA A 432 4.52 -9.15 -10.65
C ALA A 432 4.62 -7.93 -9.74
N TRP A 433 5.82 -7.35 -9.57
CA TRP A 433 6.01 -6.11 -8.81
C TRP A 433 5.33 -4.91 -9.46
N LEU A 434 5.30 -4.84 -10.80
CA LEU A 434 4.52 -3.82 -11.51
C LEU A 434 3.02 -3.94 -11.21
N THR A 435 2.49 -5.16 -11.24
CA THR A 435 1.09 -5.42 -10.90
C THR A 435 0.81 -4.99 -9.45
N TYR A 436 1.70 -5.33 -8.52
CA TYR A 436 1.63 -4.87 -7.14
C TYR A 436 1.61 -3.34 -7.02
N CYS A 437 2.52 -2.62 -7.70
CA CYS A 437 2.54 -1.15 -7.70
C CYS A 437 1.24 -0.56 -8.26
N VAL A 438 0.73 -1.11 -9.37
CA VAL A 438 -0.54 -0.66 -9.98
C VAL A 438 -1.70 -0.88 -9.01
N LEU A 439 -1.77 -2.02 -8.32
CA LEU A 439 -2.82 -2.29 -7.35
C LEU A 439 -2.72 -1.40 -6.11
N ILE A 440 -1.51 -1.11 -5.62
CA ILE A 440 -1.30 -0.14 -4.53
C ILE A 440 -1.77 1.24 -4.96
N LEU A 441 -1.35 1.71 -6.13
CA LEU A 441 -1.76 3.01 -6.64
C LEU A 441 -3.28 3.06 -6.84
N ALA A 442 -3.88 2.01 -7.41
CA ALA A 442 -5.33 1.90 -7.55
C ALA A 442 -6.06 1.95 -6.19
N ASN A 443 -5.52 1.30 -5.16
CA ASN A 443 -6.08 1.35 -3.81
C ASN A 443 -6.06 2.79 -3.26
N VAL A 444 -4.99 3.56 -3.50
CA VAL A 444 -4.87 4.97 -3.10
C VAL A 444 -5.76 5.89 -3.96
N TRP A 445 -5.90 5.62 -5.26
CA TRP A 445 -6.71 6.43 -6.18
C TRP A 445 -8.19 6.47 -5.80
N THR A 446 -8.70 5.47 -5.08
CA THR A 446 -10.08 5.48 -4.58
C THR A 446 -10.35 6.68 -3.67
N VAL A 447 -9.36 7.11 -2.89
CA VAL A 447 -9.43 8.28 -2.00
C VAL A 447 -9.08 9.56 -2.75
N ALA A 448 -8.11 9.49 -3.68
CA ALA A 448 -7.67 10.62 -4.50
C ALA A 448 -8.51 10.84 -5.78
N TYR A 449 -9.71 10.25 -5.88
CA TYR A 449 -10.48 10.17 -7.13
C TYR A 449 -10.80 11.52 -7.78
N ALA A 450 -10.83 12.59 -6.98
CA ALA A 450 -11.06 13.96 -7.43
C ALA A 450 -9.89 14.52 -8.27
N PHE A 451 -8.70 13.92 -8.15
CA PHE A 451 -7.45 14.42 -8.73
C PHE A 451 -6.83 13.49 -9.78
N VAL A 452 -7.39 12.28 -9.98
CA VAL A 452 -6.85 11.27 -10.90
C VAL A 452 -7.73 11.16 -12.15
N PRO A 453 -7.17 11.18 -13.37
CA PRO A 453 -7.93 10.91 -14.59
C PRO A 453 -8.71 9.60 -14.49
N ALA A 454 -10.01 9.64 -14.81
CA ALA A 454 -10.93 8.51 -14.66
C ALA A 454 -11.15 8.01 -13.21
N GLY A 455 -10.80 8.80 -12.18
CA GLY A 455 -11.04 8.46 -10.77
C GLY A 455 -12.52 8.18 -10.44
N TRP A 456 -13.46 8.74 -11.20
CA TRP A 456 -14.90 8.45 -11.09
C TRP A 456 -15.28 6.97 -11.35
N ILE A 457 -14.42 6.19 -12.02
CA ILE A 457 -14.58 4.74 -12.17
C ILE A 457 -14.26 4.02 -10.86
N LEU A 458 -13.27 4.53 -10.12
CA LEU A 458 -12.72 3.93 -8.90
C LEU A 458 -13.38 4.45 -7.62
N ARG A 459 -14.25 5.47 -7.74
CA ARG A 459 -15.01 6.03 -6.63
C ARG A 459 -16.01 5.00 -6.10
N GLU A 460 -16.03 4.82 -4.78
CA GLU A 460 -17.04 4.02 -4.10
C GLU A 460 -18.44 4.57 -4.43
N ARG A 461 -19.31 3.70 -4.97
CA ARG A 461 -20.67 4.01 -5.37
C ARG A 461 -21.64 3.31 -4.44
N THR A 462 -22.42 4.10 -3.72
CA THR A 462 -23.50 3.61 -2.86
C THR A 462 -24.85 3.50 -3.60
N ASP A 463 -24.87 3.85 -4.88
CA ASP A 463 -26.04 3.90 -5.76
C ASP A 463 -26.24 2.65 -6.65
N MET A 464 -25.51 1.56 -6.41
CA MET A 464 -25.68 0.26 -7.08
C MET A 464 -26.26 -0.82 -6.17
#